data_AF-A0A329RC37-F1
#
_entry.id   AF-A0A329RC37-F1
#
_cell.length_a   1.000
_cell.length_b   1.000
_cell.length_c   1.000
_cell.angle_alpha   90.00
_cell.angle_beta   90.00
_cell.angle_gamma   90.00
#
_symmetry.space_group_name_H-M   'P 1'
#
loop_
_entity.id
_entity.type
_entity.pdbx_description
1 polymer ?
#
loop_
_entity_poly.entity_id
_entity_poly.type
_entity_poly.pdbx_seq_one_letter_code
_entity_poly.pdbx_strand_id
1 'polypeptide(L)'
;MDDWHPFCAVTTTSLSDGTVTGAGAMNIKYETAQMTKPQLQAHSVDVFAGFQAQFFNPYIPYQFGRAGITAPTNAGLYFYSFALHPTPYQPSGHFNASRERELYLGYTSSFISSESGRTATFFVQAKAVNFILVSEGSCSLRYST
;
A
#
# COMPACT_ATOMS: atom_id res chain seq x y z
N MET A 1 7.23 -3.14 23.98
CA MET A 1 6.86 -2.04 23.07
C MET A 1 5.52 -2.46 22.50
N ASP A 2 4.44 -2.15 23.22
CA ASP A 2 3.09 -2.65 22.89
C ASP A 2 2.52 -1.88 21.70
N ASP A 3 2.27 -2.60 20.62
CA ASP A 3 1.27 -2.31 19.57
C ASP A 3 1.41 -1.01 18.77
N TRP A 4 2.62 -0.68 18.31
CA TRP A 4 2.74 0.32 17.24
C TRP A 4 2.53 -0.34 15.87
N HIS A 5 1.26 -0.49 15.46
CA HIS A 5 0.90 -0.92 14.10
C HIS A 5 -0.02 0.10 13.42
N PRO A 6 0.54 1.20 12.87
CA PRO A 6 -0.23 2.37 12.44
C PRO A 6 -1.07 2.10 11.19
N PHE A 7 -0.80 1.02 10.46
CA PHE A 7 -1.43 0.71 9.17
C PHE A 7 -2.10 -0.66 9.15
N CYS A 8 -2.39 -1.28 10.30
CA CYS A 8 -3.13 -2.55 10.30
C CYS A 8 -4.15 -2.60 11.44
N ALA A 9 -5.12 -3.50 11.32
CA ALA A 9 -6.01 -3.84 12.42
C ALA A 9 -5.34 -4.92 13.28
N VAL A 10 -5.31 -4.72 14.60
CA VAL A 10 -4.75 -5.68 15.55
C VAL A 10 -5.90 -6.36 16.30
N THR A 11 -5.90 -7.70 16.29
CA THR A 11 -6.84 -8.52 17.08
C THR A 11 -6.06 -9.38 18.06
N THR A 12 -6.49 -9.40 19.32
CA THR A 12 -5.85 -10.21 20.37
C THR A 12 -6.70 -11.43 20.67
N THR A 13 -6.10 -12.62 20.66
CA THR A 13 -6.73 -13.88 21.03
C THR A 13 -6.00 -14.48 22.23
N SER A 14 -6.74 -14.75 23.30
CA SER A 14 -6.20 -15.43 24.49
C SER A 14 -6.30 -16.94 24.32
N LEU A 15 -5.17 -17.63 24.49
CA LEU A 15 -5.10 -19.08 24.57
C LEU A 15 -5.10 -19.51 26.04
N SER A 16 -6.01 -20.41 26.40
CA SER A 16 -6.05 -20.98 27.75
C SER A 16 -4.94 -22.01 27.96
N ASP A 17 -4.51 -22.14 29.21
CA ASP A 17 -3.55 -23.14 29.67
C ASP A 17 -3.99 -24.55 29.25
N GLY A 18 -3.06 -25.34 28.70
CA GLY A 18 -3.30 -26.69 28.19
C GLY A 18 -3.48 -26.85 26.67
N THR A 19 -3.52 -25.76 25.89
CA THR A 19 -3.64 -25.84 24.41
C THR A 19 -2.29 -25.98 23.70
N VAL A 20 -1.18 -25.63 24.39
CA VAL A 20 0.20 -25.82 23.94
C VAL A 20 0.96 -26.49 25.08
N THR A 21 1.56 -27.66 24.83
CA THR A 21 2.27 -28.43 25.86
C THR A 21 3.40 -27.60 26.48
N GLY A 22 3.26 -27.23 27.75
CA GLY A 22 4.29 -26.53 28.53
C GLY A 22 4.21 -25.00 28.55
N ALA A 23 3.16 -24.38 28.01
CA ALA A 23 2.94 -22.93 28.09
C ALA A 23 1.69 -22.59 28.92
N GLY A 24 1.82 -21.64 29.85
CA GLY A 24 0.67 -21.04 30.56
C GLY A 24 -0.20 -20.18 29.64
N ALA A 25 -1.21 -19.51 30.18
CA ALA A 25 -2.09 -18.64 29.39
C ALA A 25 -1.29 -17.59 28.59
N MET A 26 -1.52 -17.52 27.27
CA MET A 26 -0.81 -16.62 26.35
C MET A 26 -1.80 -15.76 25.55
N ASN A 27 -1.41 -14.53 25.23
CA ASN A 27 -2.15 -13.67 24.30
C ASN A 27 -1.39 -13.60 22.97
N ILE A 28 -2.03 -14.04 21.88
CA ILE A 28 -1.50 -13.90 20.52
C ILE A 28 -2.17 -12.69 19.88
N LYS A 29 -1.35 -11.81 19.29
CA LYS A 29 -1.82 -10.66 18.52
C LYS A 29 -1.70 -10.98 17.04
N TYR A 30 -2.77 -10.74 16.30
CA TYR A 30 -2.83 -10.91 14.85
C TYR A 30 -3.00 -9.55 14.18
N GLU A 31 -2.13 -9.27 13.22
CA GLU A 31 -2.24 -8.10 12.35
C GLU A 31 -2.98 -8.48 11.07
N THR A 32 -4.00 -7.70 10.72
CA THR A 32 -4.80 -7.93 9.52
C THR A 32 -4.86 -6.66 8.68
N ALA A 33 -4.76 -6.83 7.35
CA ALA A 33 -4.97 -5.76 6.39
C ALA A 33 -6.40 -5.22 6.49
N GLN A 34 -6.55 -3.89 6.57
CA GLN A 34 -7.88 -3.27 6.62
C GLN A 34 -8.61 -3.38 5.27
N MET A 35 -7.89 -3.44 4.15
CA MET A 35 -8.46 -3.65 2.81
C MET A 35 -8.07 -5.06 2.36
N THR A 36 -9.03 -5.85 1.91
CA THR A 36 -8.80 -7.25 1.51
C THR A 36 -8.62 -7.40 0.01
N LYS A 37 -9.33 -6.59 -0.78
CA LYS A 37 -9.24 -6.55 -2.24
C LYS A 37 -9.18 -5.11 -2.75
N PRO A 38 -8.00 -4.48 -2.75
CA PRO A 38 -7.86 -3.17 -3.34
C PRO A 38 -7.76 -3.28 -4.87
N GLN A 39 -8.29 -2.27 -5.58
CA GLN A 39 -8.44 -2.21 -7.03
C GLN A 39 -8.15 -0.79 -7.49
N LEU A 40 -7.38 -0.64 -8.58
CA LEU A 40 -7.12 0.66 -9.18
C LEU A 40 -7.76 0.73 -10.56
N GLN A 41 -8.66 1.67 -10.74
CA GLN A 41 -9.42 1.87 -11.97
C GLN A 41 -9.16 3.27 -12.51
N ALA A 42 -8.84 3.35 -13.80
CA ALA A 42 -8.79 4.61 -14.54
C ALA A 42 -9.94 4.61 -15.52
N HIS A 43 -10.78 5.65 -15.49
CA HIS A 43 -12.06 5.65 -16.20
C HIS A 43 -12.91 4.42 -15.83
N SER A 44 -13.17 3.52 -16.80
CA SER A 44 -13.89 2.26 -16.59
C SER A 44 -13.01 1.04 -16.88
N VAL A 45 -11.68 1.21 -16.86
CA VAL A 45 -10.72 0.14 -17.11
C VAL A 45 -9.91 -0.14 -15.85
N ASP A 46 -9.87 -1.40 -15.46
CA ASP A 46 -9.07 -1.85 -14.33
C ASP A 46 -7.60 -1.88 -14.71
N VAL A 47 -6.85 -0.88 -14.23
CA VAL A 47 -5.39 -0.83 -14.36
C VAL A 47 -4.77 -1.90 -13.46
N PHE A 48 -5.31 -2.06 -12.26
CA PHE A 48 -5.11 -3.21 -11.40
C PHE A 48 -6.47 -3.74 -10.99
N ALA A 49 -6.78 -4.97 -11.39
CA ALA A 49 -7.98 -5.68 -10.95
C ALA A 49 -7.97 -5.88 -9.41
N GLY A 50 -9.14 -6.18 -8.85
CA GLY A 50 -9.33 -6.43 -7.42
C GLY A 50 -8.69 -7.73 -6.91
N PHE A 51 -7.37 -7.78 -6.87
CA PHE A 51 -6.59 -8.89 -6.31
C PHE A 51 -6.58 -8.86 -4.78
N GLN A 52 -6.19 -9.97 -4.16
CA GLN A 52 -5.99 -10.02 -2.71
C GLN A 52 -4.92 -9.01 -2.27
N ALA A 53 -5.08 -8.42 -1.09
CA ALA A 53 -4.15 -7.47 -0.48
C ALA A 53 -2.68 -7.94 -0.50
N GLN A 54 -2.44 -9.25 -0.38
CA GLN A 54 -1.11 -9.86 -0.44
C GLN A 54 -0.42 -9.70 -1.81
N PHE A 55 -1.17 -9.46 -2.88
CA PHE A 55 -0.59 -9.09 -4.16
C PHE A 55 0.13 -7.74 -4.07
N PHE A 56 -0.48 -6.77 -3.39
CA PHE A 56 0.03 -5.39 -3.32
C PHE A 56 0.98 -5.15 -2.13
N ASN A 57 0.91 -5.98 -1.08
CA ASN A 57 1.74 -5.82 0.11
C ASN A 57 3.09 -6.57 0.00
N PRO A 58 3.20 -7.90 0.01
CA PRO A 58 4.48 -8.56 -0.21
C PRO A 58 4.85 -8.73 -1.68
N TYR A 59 3.92 -9.10 -2.56
CA TYR A 59 4.29 -9.60 -3.89
C TYR A 59 4.85 -8.51 -4.82
N ILE A 60 4.16 -7.38 -5.02
CA ILE A 60 4.68 -6.31 -5.89
C ILE A 60 6.03 -5.77 -5.38
N PRO A 61 6.21 -5.43 -4.08
CA PRO A 61 7.52 -5.05 -3.55
C PRO A 61 8.59 -6.12 -3.74
N TYR A 62 8.28 -7.40 -3.53
CA TYR A 62 9.24 -8.48 -3.77
C TYR A 62 9.66 -8.58 -5.23
N GLN A 63 8.68 -8.55 -6.15
CA GLN A 63 8.93 -8.73 -7.58
C GLN A 63 9.63 -7.53 -8.22
N PHE A 64 9.23 -6.31 -7.89
CA PHE A 64 9.69 -5.09 -8.56
C PHE A 64 10.64 -4.24 -7.72
N GLY A 65 10.62 -4.37 -6.39
CA GLY A 65 11.37 -3.52 -5.47
C GLY A 65 12.89 -3.72 -5.48
N ARG A 66 13.37 -4.92 -5.84
CA ARG A 66 14.79 -5.31 -5.83
C ARG A 66 15.47 -4.86 -4.51
N ALA A 67 16.64 -4.23 -4.59
CA ALA A 67 17.36 -3.73 -3.41
C ALA A 67 16.82 -2.40 -2.86
N GLY A 68 15.88 -1.74 -3.55
CA GLY A 68 15.46 -0.38 -3.21
C GLY A 68 14.11 -0.29 -2.47
N ILE A 69 13.29 -1.32 -2.51
CA ILE A 69 12.01 -1.40 -1.78
C ILE A 69 11.91 -2.80 -1.18
N THR A 70 11.77 -2.86 0.14
CA THR A 70 11.53 -4.10 0.87
C THR A 70 10.02 -4.28 1.08
N ALA A 71 9.55 -5.52 1.06
CA ALA A 71 8.18 -5.83 1.44
C ALA A 71 7.89 -5.30 2.86
N PRO A 72 6.83 -4.49 3.06
CA PRO A 72 6.51 -3.93 4.36
C PRO A 72 6.06 -5.01 5.33
N THR A 73 6.42 -4.88 6.60
CA THR A 73 5.93 -5.75 7.67
C THR A 73 4.43 -5.52 7.97
N ASN A 74 3.98 -4.26 7.88
CA ASN A 74 2.59 -3.90 8.16
C ASN A 74 1.66 -4.36 7.03
N ALA A 75 0.65 -5.17 7.35
CA ALA A 75 -0.25 -5.77 6.38
C ALA A 75 -1.13 -4.79 5.58
N GLY A 76 -1.38 -3.57 6.07
CA GLY A 76 -2.19 -2.57 5.37
C GLY A 76 -1.42 -1.50 4.59
N LEU A 77 -0.12 -1.70 4.38
CA LEU A 77 0.63 -0.92 3.38
C LEU A 77 0.53 -1.60 2.01
N TYR A 78 0.26 -0.83 0.97
CA TYR A 78 0.12 -1.37 -0.39
C TYR A 78 1.03 -0.60 -1.34
N PHE A 79 1.68 -1.33 -2.23
CA PHE A 79 2.57 -0.75 -3.22
C PHE A 79 2.04 -1.05 -4.63
N TYR A 80 1.87 0.01 -5.42
CA TYR A 80 1.50 -0.06 -6.83
C TYR A 80 2.72 0.37 -7.64
N SER A 81 3.18 -0.49 -8.55
CA SER A 81 4.26 -0.15 -9.46
C SER A 81 3.79 -0.14 -10.90
N PHE A 82 3.98 0.99 -11.57
CA PHE A 82 3.83 1.13 -13.03
C PHE A 82 5.16 1.01 -13.77
N ALA A 83 6.25 0.78 -13.03
CA ALA A 83 7.60 0.66 -13.55
C ALA A 83 8.14 -0.75 -13.29
N LEU A 84 9.00 -1.24 -14.17
CA LEU A 84 9.72 -2.50 -13.95
C LEU A 84 10.78 -2.36 -12.84
N HIS A 85 11.35 -1.16 -12.72
CA HIS A 85 12.39 -0.80 -11.75
C HIS A 85 12.03 0.57 -11.13
N PRO A 86 11.34 0.60 -9.97
CA PRO A 86 10.79 1.82 -9.40
C PRO A 86 11.79 2.70 -8.64
N THR A 87 13.01 2.21 -8.38
CA THR A 87 14.03 2.92 -7.59
C THR A 87 15.18 3.56 -8.37
N PRO A 88 15.70 2.96 -9.46
CA PRO A 88 16.78 3.60 -10.22
C PRO A 88 16.31 4.89 -10.91
N TYR A 89 17.25 5.77 -11.21
CA TYR A 89 16.98 7.04 -11.90
C TYR A 89 16.37 6.83 -13.29
N GLN A 90 16.81 5.80 -14.03
CA GLN A 90 16.34 5.53 -15.38
C GLN A 90 14.86 5.07 -15.37
N PRO A 91 13.95 5.79 -16.04
CA PRO A 91 12.55 5.39 -16.12
C PRO A 91 12.39 4.05 -16.85
N SER A 92 11.54 3.18 -16.33
CA SER A 92 11.28 1.83 -16.86
C SER A 92 9.78 1.51 -16.96
N GLY A 93 8.96 2.55 -17.06
CA GLY A 93 7.50 2.50 -17.08
C GLY A 93 6.90 3.64 -16.26
N HIS A 94 5.73 4.12 -16.66
CA HIS A 94 4.98 5.14 -15.93
C HIS A 94 3.49 5.03 -16.27
N PHE A 95 2.67 5.62 -15.41
CA PHE A 95 1.25 5.85 -15.64
C PHE A 95 1.00 7.35 -15.69
N ASN A 96 0.29 7.82 -16.71
CA ASN A 96 0.11 9.24 -16.95
C ASN A 96 -1.17 9.76 -16.28
N ALA A 97 -1.11 9.94 -14.96
CA ALA A 97 -2.27 10.37 -14.17
C ALA A 97 -2.81 11.75 -14.57
N SER A 98 -2.00 12.64 -15.16
CA SER A 98 -2.47 13.98 -15.58
C SER A 98 -3.30 13.96 -16.87
N ARG A 99 -3.29 12.86 -17.61
CA ARG A 99 -4.19 12.65 -18.76
C ARG A 99 -5.51 12.01 -18.38
N GLU A 100 -5.55 11.32 -17.24
CA GLU A 100 -6.76 10.65 -16.77
C GLU A 100 -7.67 11.67 -16.09
N ARG A 101 -8.94 11.71 -16.50
CA ARG A 101 -9.93 12.59 -15.85
C ARG A 101 -10.51 11.94 -14.58
N GLU A 102 -10.39 10.62 -14.49
CA GLU A 102 -11.01 9.79 -13.47
C GLU A 102 -10.04 8.68 -13.04
N LEU A 103 -9.68 8.69 -11.76
CA LEU A 103 -8.84 7.67 -11.14
C LEU A 103 -9.47 7.28 -9.79
N TYR A 104 -9.86 6.02 -9.66
CA TYR A 104 -10.55 5.49 -8.50
C TYR A 104 -9.76 4.37 -7.85
N LEU A 105 -9.70 4.40 -6.51
CA LEU A 105 -9.28 3.26 -5.71
C LEU A 105 -10.53 2.58 -5.12
N GLY A 106 -10.90 1.44 -5.70
CA GLY A 106 -11.92 0.55 -5.16
C GLY A 106 -11.33 -0.36 -4.08
N TYR A 107 -12.12 -0.73 -3.07
CA TYR A 107 -11.70 -1.72 -2.09
C TYR A 107 -12.86 -2.51 -1.48
N THR A 108 -12.55 -3.72 -1.05
CA THR A 108 -13.38 -4.48 -0.09
C THR A 108 -12.72 -4.48 1.28
N SER A 109 -13.51 -4.39 2.34
CA SER A 109 -13.04 -4.46 3.72
C SER A 109 -14.02 -5.26 4.59
N SER A 110 -13.48 -6.05 5.51
CA SER A 110 -14.24 -6.69 6.59
C SER A 110 -14.08 -5.95 7.93
N PHE A 111 -13.26 -4.90 7.96
CA PHE A 111 -12.97 -4.11 9.16
C PHE A 111 -13.61 -2.72 9.09
N ILE A 112 -13.49 -2.04 7.95
CA ILE A 112 -13.95 -0.67 7.77
C ILE A 112 -15.47 -0.67 7.65
N SER A 113 -16.15 -0.01 8.58
CA SER A 113 -17.61 0.11 8.60
C SER A 113 -18.04 1.44 9.24
N SER A 114 -19.35 1.69 9.28
CA SER A 114 -19.93 2.85 9.96
C SER A 114 -19.98 2.71 11.49
N GLU A 115 -19.48 1.59 12.05
CA GLU A 115 -19.46 1.37 13.49
C GLU A 115 -18.36 2.20 14.19
N SER A 116 -18.62 2.57 15.44
CA SER A 116 -17.65 3.32 16.24
C SER A 116 -16.36 2.51 16.45
N GLY A 117 -15.20 3.10 16.16
CA GLY A 117 -13.90 2.42 16.25
C GLY A 117 -13.59 1.47 15.08
N ARG A 118 -14.40 1.48 14.01
CA ARG A 118 -14.20 0.74 12.75
C ARG A 118 -13.95 1.67 11.55
N THR A 119 -13.60 2.93 11.80
CA THR A 119 -13.18 3.88 10.75
C THR A 119 -11.66 3.81 10.53
N ALA A 120 -11.21 4.23 9.35
CA ALA A 120 -9.79 4.29 9.00
C ALA A 120 -9.47 5.61 8.31
N THR A 121 -8.24 6.09 8.49
CA THR A 121 -7.71 7.22 7.72
C THR A 121 -6.98 6.69 6.50
N PHE A 122 -7.37 7.18 5.33
CA PHE A 122 -6.80 6.74 4.07
C PHE A 122 -5.65 7.66 3.63
N PHE A 123 -4.48 7.06 3.37
CA PHE A 123 -3.28 7.77 2.93
C PHE A 123 -2.83 7.26 1.56
N VAL A 124 -2.48 8.19 0.67
CA VAL A 124 -1.91 7.89 -0.66
C VAL A 124 -0.67 8.74 -0.87
N GLN A 125 0.41 8.09 -1.30
CA GLN A 125 1.63 8.76 -1.74
C GLN A 125 1.95 8.30 -3.16
N ALA A 126 2.11 9.26 -4.07
CA ALA A 126 2.54 9.02 -5.45
C ALA A 126 3.95 9.59 -5.67
N LYS A 127 4.74 8.88 -6.48
CA LYS A 127 6.00 9.39 -7.04
C LYS A 127 5.79 9.68 -8.52
N ALA A 128 5.94 10.94 -8.92
CA ALA A 128 5.77 11.39 -10.29
C ALA A 128 7.12 11.75 -10.93
N VAL A 129 7.19 11.61 -12.26
CA VAL A 129 8.34 12.05 -13.06
C VAL A 129 8.09 13.46 -13.57
N ASN A 130 9.09 14.33 -13.46
CA ASN A 130 9.08 15.68 -14.00
C ASN A 130 10.47 16.06 -14.50
N PHE A 131 10.57 17.17 -15.23
CA PHE A 131 11.81 17.67 -15.80
C PHE A 131 12.07 19.08 -15.30
N ILE A 132 13.32 19.34 -14.94
CA ILE A 132 13.79 20.68 -14.61
C ILE A 132 14.40 21.27 -15.89
N LEU A 133 13.97 22.48 -16.24
CA LEU A 133 14.55 23.28 -17.31
C LEU A 133 15.45 24.34 -16.68
N VAL A 134 16.73 24.35 -17.09
CA VAL A 134 17.71 25.34 -16.65
C VAL A 134 18.16 26.13 -17.87
N SER A 135 17.95 27.44 -17.83
CA SER A 135 18.38 28.35 -18.89
C SER A 135 18.66 29.74 -18.31
N GLU A 136 19.75 30.38 -18.76
CA GLU A 136 20.10 31.78 -18.44
C GLU A 136 20.08 32.11 -16.93
N GLY A 137 20.55 31.20 -16.08
CA GLY A 137 20.57 31.41 -14.62
C GLY A 137 19.21 31.24 -13.93
N SER A 138 18.18 30.81 -14.66
CA SER A 138 16.87 30.47 -14.12
C SER A 138 16.62 28.95 -14.13
N CYS A 139 15.77 28.49 -13.22
CA CYS A 139 15.37 27.09 -13.08
C CYS A 139 13.85 27.01 -12.93
N SER A 140 13.21 26.20 -13.77
CA SER A 140 11.75 25.98 -13.72
C SER A 140 11.40 24.50 -13.90
N LEU A 141 10.23 24.10 -13.41
CA LEU A 141 9.66 22.79 -13.71
C LEU A 141 8.98 22.84 -15.07
N ARG A 142 9.17 21.80 -15.90
CA ARG A 142 8.52 21.68 -17.20
C ARG A 142 7.01 21.50 -17.07
N TYR A 143 6.57 20.71 -16.09
CA TYR A 143 5.16 20.45 -15.80
C TYR A 143 4.84 20.97 -14.39
N SER A 144 3.74 21.71 -14.24
CA SER A 144 3.34 22.35 -12.97
C SER A 144 2.20 21.63 -12.24
N THR A 145 1.80 20.46 -12.74
CA THR A 145 0.69 19.64 -12.24
C THR A 145 1.21 18.29 -11.78
#